data_AF-A0A6S7K7B5-F1
#
_entry.id   AF-A0A6S7K7B5-F1
#
_cell.length_a   1.000
_cell.length_b   1.000
_cell.length_c   1.000
_cell.angle_alpha   90.00
_cell.angle_beta   90.00
_cell.angle_gamma   90.00
#
_symmetry.space_group_name_H-M   'P 1'
#
loop_
_entity.id
_entity.type
_entity.pdbx_description
1 polymer ?
#
loop_
_entity_poly.entity_id
_entity_poly.type
_entity_poly.pdbx_seq_one_letter_code
_entity_poly.pdbx_strand_id
1 'polypeptide(L)'
;EDLHGLENLVEKSRNHNLSIWFGHYPLSTVSGQFSYGRNLLKYGDVYLCGHFHTLGNTVPQMHAVHRDGHLELELGDWKDNRRYRILAVDHDLISFSDVTFNKWPVVVITNPKDAHYGIKAHEPLNRIRKSTHIRLLVFSPYDITSVQISIDDVPLLPRVEHVEGPLYVCLWQPELYSTGLHRITVTAKDAKDNSVRHTRTFSIDGSRPVLKLIPAMILLTDGQTL
;
A
#
# COMPACT_ATOMS: atom_id res chain seq x y z
N GLU A 1 -1.26 23.32 14.63
CA GLU A 1 -2.16 23.64 13.52
C GLU A 1 -3.50 24.08 14.08
N ASP A 2 -4.14 25.04 13.46
CA ASP A 2 -5.50 25.47 13.79
C ASP A 2 -6.49 24.41 13.26
N LEU A 3 -7.33 23.86 14.13
CA LEU A 3 -8.34 22.84 13.80
C LEU A 3 -9.26 23.31 12.66
N HIS A 4 -9.53 24.60 12.59
CA HIS A 4 -10.32 25.21 11.52
C HIS A 4 -9.64 25.09 10.14
N GLY A 5 -8.31 25.10 10.10
CA GLY A 5 -7.55 24.86 8.88
C GLY A 5 -7.73 23.44 8.37
N LEU A 6 -7.67 22.46 9.26
CA LEU A 6 -7.85 21.03 8.94
C LEU A 6 -9.29 20.75 8.46
N GLU A 7 -10.30 21.32 9.11
CA GLU A 7 -11.70 21.20 8.71
C GLU A 7 -11.94 21.71 7.28
N ASN A 8 -11.35 22.86 6.93
CA ASN A 8 -11.46 23.41 5.58
C ASN A 8 -10.78 22.50 4.53
N LEU A 9 -9.63 21.91 4.86
CA LEU A 9 -8.97 20.95 3.98
C LEU A 9 -9.84 19.71 3.76
N VAL A 10 -10.47 19.19 4.81
CA VAL A 10 -11.40 18.06 4.73
C VAL A 10 -12.62 18.38 3.85
N GLU A 11 -13.23 19.55 4.02
CA GLU A 11 -14.38 19.94 3.18
C GLU A 11 -13.99 20.03 1.70
N LYS A 12 -12.79 20.55 1.40
CA LYS A 12 -12.26 20.56 0.03
C LYS A 12 -11.95 19.17 -0.50
N SER A 13 -11.51 18.25 0.35
CA SER A 13 -11.09 16.91 -0.05
C SER A 13 -12.28 16.03 -0.50
N ARG A 14 -13.50 16.31 -0.02
CA ARG A 14 -14.73 15.55 -0.34
C ARG A 14 -15.08 15.45 -1.83
N ASN A 15 -14.61 16.38 -2.65
CA ASN A 15 -14.86 16.39 -4.10
C ASN A 15 -13.72 15.79 -4.92
N HIS A 16 -12.74 15.14 -4.27
CA HIS A 16 -11.61 14.50 -4.94
C HIS A 16 -11.75 12.98 -4.88
N ASN A 17 -11.27 12.30 -5.94
CA ASN A 17 -11.27 10.83 -6.00
C ASN A 17 -10.29 10.19 -5.01
N LEU A 18 -9.29 10.95 -4.56
CA LEU A 18 -8.27 10.48 -3.65
C LEU A 18 -7.73 11.61 -2.76
N SER A 19 -7.66 11.35 -1.46
CA SER A 19 -7.15 12.25 -0.44
C SER A 19 -6.13 11.56 0.45
N ILE A 20 -4.89 12.05 0.42
CA ILE A 20 -3.78 11.52 1.23
C ILE A 20 -3.40 12.56 2.28
N TRP A 21 -3.46 12.17 3.54
CA TRP A 21 -3.08 12.98 4.68
C TRP A 21 -1.69 12.60 5.20
N PHE A 22 -0.96 13.59 5.68
CA PHE A 22 0.34 13.40 6.31
C PHE A 22 0.29 13.95 7.74
N GLY A 23 0.88 13.22 8.67
CA GLY A 23 1.09 13.70 10.03
C GLY A 23 2.30 13.04 10.68
N HIS A 24 2.77 13.60 11.78
CA HIS A 24 3.95 13.06 12.47
C HIS A 24 3.59 11.88 13.38
N TYR A 25 2.43 11.93 14.00
CA TYR A 25 2.00 11.01 15.06
C TYR A 25 0.91 10.05 14.59
N PRO A 26 0.91 8.78 15.02
CA PRO A 26 -0.21 7.87 14.83
C PRO A 26 -1.42 8.41 15.56
N LEU A 27 -2.59 8.15 14.99
CA LEU A 27 -3.84 8.70 15.52
C LEU A 27 -4.01 8.33 16.99
N SER A 28 -3.69 7.10 17.40
CA SER A 28 -3.79 6.63 18.80
C SER A 28 -3.01 7.45 19.83
N THR A 29 -1.99 8.22 19.42
CA THR A 29 -1.19 9.08 20.33
C THR A 29 -1.67 10.53 20.38
N VAL A 30 -2.52 10.94 19.43
CA VAL A 30 -3.06 12.29 19.37
C VAL A 30 -4.11 12.46 20.47
N SER A 31 -3.91 13.40 21.39
CA SER A 31 -4.77 13.60 22.58
C SER A 31 -5.32 15.02 22.69
N GLY A 32 -6.21 15.26 23.66
CA GLY A 32 -6.81 16.57 23.92
C GLY A 32 -7.69 17.06 22.77
N GLN A 33 -7.68 18.37 22.47
CA GLN A 33 -8.49 18.98 21.40
C GLN A 33 -8.22 18.37 20.01
N PHE A 34 -7.08 17.70 19.81
CA PHE A 34 -6.72 17.04 18.55
C PHE A 34 -7.34 15.66 18.37
N SER A 35 -8.01 15.11 19.38
CA SER A 35 -8.86 13.91 19.21
C SER A 35 -9.99 14.14 18.20
N TYR A 36 -10.45 15.38 18.02
CA TYR A 36 -11.32 15.79 16.91
C TYR A 36 -10.64 15.62 15.54
N GLY A 37 -9.32 15.83 15.44
CA GLY A 37 -8.54 15.60 14.23
C GLY A 37 -8.60 14.16 13.73
N ARG A 38 -8.72 13.18 14.64
CA ARG A 38 -8.93 11.76 14.25
C ARG A 38 -10.24 11.57 13.49
N ASN A 39 -11.31 12.23 13.94
CA ASN A 39 -12.60 12.22 13.26
C ASN A 39 -12.62 13.02 11.96
N LEU A 40 -11.59 13.82 11.68
CA LEU A 40 -11.43 14.56 10.44
C LEU A 40 -10.61 13.76 9.41
N LEU A 41 -9.61 13.02 9.87
CA LEU A 41 -8.75 12.21 9.01
C LEU A 41 -9.47 10.98 8.42
N LYS A 42 -10.59 10.56 9.02
CA LYS A 42 -11.52 9.56 8.43
C LYS A 42 -12.05 9.91 7.04
N TYR A 43 -12.04 11.20 6.69
CA TYR A 43 -12.52 11.67 5.38
C TYR A 43 -11.44 11.58 4.31
N GLY A 44 -10.23 11.12 4.64
CA GLY A 44 -9.23 10.73 3.66
C GLY A 44 -9.17 9.23 3.42
N ASP A 45 -8.41 8.87 2.38
CA ASP A 45 -8.17 7.50 1.96
C ASP A 45 -7.01 6.87 2.73
N VAL A 46 -5.94 7.65 2.89
CA VAL A 46 -4.68 7.20 3.47
C VAL A 46 -4.14 8.28 4.38
N TYR A 47 -3.80 7.91 5.60
CA TYR A 47 -3.00 8.69 6.54
C TYR A 47 -1.60 8.10 6.63
N LEU A 48 -0.61 8.90 6.26
CA LEU A 48 0.81 8.55 6.29
C LEU A 48 1.46 9.21 7.51
N CYS A 49 2.04 8.40 8.39
CA CYS A 49 2.62 8.87 9.64
C CYS A 49 3.94 8.19 10.04
N GLY A 50 4.53 8.67 11.14
CA GLY A 50 5.72 8.10 11.80
C GLY A 50 5.49 7.99 13.31
N HIS A 51 6.57 8.16 14.10
CA HIS A 51 6.66 8.17 15.57
C HIS A 51 7.08 6.85 16.23
N PHE A 52 6.27 5.79 16.14
CA PHE A 52 6.63 4.45 16.65
C PHE A 52 7.60 3.73 15.72
N HIS A 53 7.55 4.01 14.42
CA HIS A 53 8.34 3.42 13.36
C HIS A 53 8.20 1.90 13.31
N THR A 54 9.26 1.16 13.61
CA THR A 54 9.22 -0.30 13.70
C THR A 54 9.11 -0.81 15.14
N LEU A 55 8.81 0.08 16.10
CA LEU A 55 8.88 -0.17 17.55
C LEU A 55 10.21 -0.82 17.94
N GLY A 56 11.31 -0.16 17.58
CA GLY A 56 12.66 -0.71 17.80
C GLY A 56 12.89 -2.04 17.08
N ASN A 57 12.36 -2.20 15.86
CA ASN A 57 12.41 -3.40 15.01
C ASN A 57 11.56 -4.60 15.44
N THR A 58 10.71 -4.44 16.45
CA THR A 58 9.80 -5.51 16.90
C THR A 58 8.54 -5.64 16.03
N VAL A 59 8.08 -4.54 15.43
CA VAL A 59 6.90 -4.50 14.56
C VAL A 59 7.28 -3.85 13.22
N PRO A 60 7.79 -4.63 12.25
CA PRO A 60 8.36 -4.09 11.02
C PRO A 60 7.35 -3.50 10.03
N GLN A 61 6.05 -3.67 10.30
CA GLN A 61 4.93 -3.17 9.49
C GLN A 61 3.85 -2.62 10.43
N MET A 62 3.81 -1.30 10.59
CA MET A 62 2.84 -0.59 11.41
C MET A 62 1.71 -0.07 10.51
N HIS A 63 0.87 -0.99 10.03
CA HIS A 63 -0.27 -0.65 9.18
C HIS A 63 -1.57 -1.03 9.87
N ALA A 64 -2.56 -0.16 9.77
CA ALA A 64 -3.91 -0.40 10.24
C ALA A 64 -4.93 0.00 9.18
N VAL A 65 -6.09 -0.64 9.29
CA VAL A 65 -7.29 -0.28 8.54
C VAL A 65 -8.33 0.08 9.59
N HIS A 66 -8.81 1.30 9.52
CA HIS A 66 -9.83 1.80 10.44
C HIS A 66 -11.21 1.22 10.10
N ARG A 67 -12.15 1.33 11.04
CA ARG A 67 -13.51 0.74 10.91
C ARG A 67 -14.29 1.29 9.72
N ASP A 68 -14.04 2.55 9.37
CA ASP A 68 -14.60 3.27 8.21
C ASP A 68 -13.87 2.94 6.88
N GLY A 69 -12.75 2.22 6.94
CA GLY A 69 -12.03 1.69 5.78
C GLY A 69 -10.80 2.49 5.35
N HIS A 70 -10.51 3.65 5.95
CA HIS A 70 -9.29 4.40 5.63
C HIS A 70 -8.03 3.70 6.15
N LEU A 71 -6.92 3.91 5.47
CA LEU A 71 -5.63 3.30 5.82
C LEU A 71 -4.82 4.23 6.71
N GLU A 72 -4.30 3.70 7.82
CA GLU A 72 -3.24 4.36 8.58
C GLU A 72 -1.95 3.56 8.39
N LEU A 73 -0.99 4.17 7.70
CA LEU A 73 0.21 3.49 7.23
C LEU A 73 1.43 4.18 7.80
N GLU A 74 1.82 3.75 8.99
CA GLU A 74 3.04 4.22 9.62
C GLU A 74 4.28 3.58 8.97
N LEU A 75 5.32 4.38 8.77
CA LEU A 75 6.57 3.93 8.14
C LEU A 75 7.73 3.91 9.14
N GLY A 76 8.60 2.90 9.01
CA GLY A 76 9.87 2.85 9.71
C GLY A 76 10.73 4.11 9.46
N ASP A 77 11.60 4.45 10.39
CA ASP A 77 12.41 5.66 10.28
C ASP A 77 13.50 5.55 9.21
N TRP A 78 13.96 6.72 8.77
CA TRP A 78 15.10 6.84 7.87
C TRP A 78 16.45 6.74 8.59
N LYS A 79 16.51 7.14 9.87
CA LYS A 79 17.78 7.36 10.59
C LYS A 79 18.52 6.04 10.83
N ASP A 80 17.82 5.08 11.40
CA ASP A 80 18.33 3.80 11.87
C ASP A 80 17.90 2.67 10.92
N ASN A 81 16.63 2.68 10.46
CA ASN A 81 16.09 1.60 9.63
C ASN A 81 16.18 1.85 8.12
N ARG A 82 16.54 3.08 7.71
CA ARG A 82 16.71 3.50 6.31
C ARG A 82 15.49 3.17 5.45
N ARG A 83 14.29 3.29 6.01
CA ARG A 83 13.04 2.94 5.33
C ARG A 83 12.48 4.11 4.55
N TYR A 84 11.94 3.81 3.38
CA TYR A 84 11.16 4.73 2.55
C TYR A 84 9.98 3.98 1.92
N ARG A 85 8.96 4.69 1.48
CA ARG A 85 7.77 4.10 0.82
C ARG A 85 7.67 4.64 -0.60
N ILE A 86 7.39 3.74 -1.54
CA ILE A 86 6.87 4.12 -2.86
C ILE A 86 5.36 3.91 -2.81
N LEU A 87 4.60 4.99 -2.97
CA LEU A 87 3.15 4.99 -3.13
C LEU A 87 2.83 5.23 -4.60
N ALA A 88 1.95 4.41 -5.18
CA ALA A 88 1.55 4.50 -6.58
C ALA A 88 0.03 4.54 -6.69
N VAL A 89 -0.48 5.35 -7.62
CA VAL A 89 -1.89 5.43 -7.97
C VAL A 89 -2.07 4.94 -9.40
N ASP A 90 -2.89 3.92 -9.58
CA ASP A 90 -3.15 3.26 -10.86
C ASP A 90 -4.66 3.15 -11.06
N HIS A 91 -5.20 4.03 -11.92
CA HIS A 91 -6.65 4.12 -12.17
C HIS A 91 -7.47 4.21 -10.88
N ASP A 92 -7.14 5.17 -10.02
CA ASP A 92 -7.75 5.40 -8.70
C ASP A 92 -7.56 4.25 -7.69
N LEU A 93 -6.65 3.30 -7.95
CA LEU A 93 -6.23 2.28 -6.98
C LEU A 93 -4.87 2.64 -6.40
N ILE A 94 -4.77 2.66 -5.08
CA ILE A 94 -3.51 2.90 -4.36
C ILE A 94 -2.80 1.57 -4.11
N SER A 95 -1.52 1.51 -4.45
CA SER A 95 -0.61 0.47 -4.02
C SER A 95 0.66 1.07 -3.43
N PHE A 96 1.36 0.30 -2.60
CA PHE A 96 2.63 0.75 -2.05
C PHE A 96 3.59 -0.40 -1.74
N SER A 97 4.87 -0.06 -1.69
CA SER A 97 5.90 -0.90 -1.11
C SER A 97 6.74 -0.10 -0.13
N ASP A 98 6.99 -0.70 1.02
CA ASP A 98 7.93 -0.20 2.01
C ASP A 98 9.28 -0.86 1.76
N VAL A 99 10.31 -0.04 1.67
CA VAL A 99 11.60 -0.43 1.11
C VAL A 99 12.71 0.02 2.03
N THR A 100 13.79 -0.75 2.08
CA THR A 100 15.04 -0.34 2.72
C THR A 100 15.94 0.30 1.67
N PHE A 101 16.51 1.45 1.97
CA PHE A 101 17.46 2.15 1.10
C PHE A 101 18.59 1.22 0.62
N ASN A 102 19.00 1.42 -0.64
CA ASN A 102 20.06 0.66 -1.29
C ASN A 102 19.81 -0.86 -1.40
N LYS A 103 18.53 -1.28 -1.35
CA LYS A 103 18.09 -2.63 -1.75
C LYS A 103 17.37 -2.53 -3.08
N TRP A 104 17.90 -3.24 -4.08
CA TRP A 104 17.44 -3.23 -5.46
C TRP A 104 17.24 -4.66 -5.97
N PRO A 105 16.40 -4.88 -6.98
CA PRO A 105 15.38 -3.95 -7.49
C PRO A 105 14.25 -3.70 -6.47
N VAL A 106 13.41 -2.71 -6.74
CA VAL A 106 12.21 -2.40 -5.95
C VAL A 106 10.98 -2.65 -6.81
N VAL A 107 9.98 -3.35 -6.27
CA VAL A 107 8.74 -3.70 -6.97
C VAL A 107 7.54 -3.11 -6.25
N VAL A 108 6.63 -2.48 -7.00
CA VAL A 108 5.28 -2.09 -6.55
C VAL A 108 4.27 -2.70 -7.50
N ILE A 109 3.46 -3.67 -7.05
CA ILE A 109 2.36 -4.22 -7.84
C ILE A 109 1.17 -3.27 -7.73
N THR A 110 0.77 -2.65 -8.83
CA THR A 110 -0.30 -1.64 -8.85
C THR A 110 -1.64 -2.25 -9.23
N ASN A 111 -1.64 -3.26 -10.10
CA ASN A 111 -2.82 -4.05 -10.43
C ASN A 111 -2.45 -5.52 -10.66
N PRO A 112 -3.07 -6.50 -9.98
CA PRO A 112 -4.08 -6.33 -8.94
C PRO A 112 -3.48 -5.77 -7.64
N LYS A 113 -4.20 -4.87 -6.94
CA LYS A 113 -3.73 -4.31 -5.66
C LYS A 113 -3.77 -5.35 -4.55
N ASP A 114 -3.02 -5.08 -3.48
CA ASP A 114 -3.02 -5.90 -2.27
C ASP A 114 -4.38 -5.83 -1.55
N ALA A 115 -5.03 -6.98 -1.40
CA ALA A 115 -6.36 -7.12 -0.78
C ALA A 115 -6.37 -6.71 0.70
N HIS A 116 -5.23 -6.70 1.38
CA HIS A 116 -5.14 -6.18 2.75
C HIS A 116 -5.54 -4.69 2.83
N TYR A 117 -5.31 -3.94 1.76
CA TYR A 117 -5.32 -2.47 1.78
C TYR A 117 -6.36 -1.85 0.83
N GLY A 118 -7.39 -2.60 0.44
CA GLY A 118 -8.50 -2.03 -0.36
C GLY A 118 -9.37 -1.06 0.44
N ILE A 119 -9.66 0.11 -0.13
CA ILE A 119 -10.51 1.15 0.45
C ILE A 119 -11.86 1.15 -0.28
N LYS A 120 -12.76 0.23 0.10
CA LYS A 120 -14.00 -0.06 -0.66
C LYS A 120 -14.89 1.15 -0.93
N ALA A 121 -14.88 2.16 -0.04
CA ALA A 121 -15.72 3.33 -0.18
C ALA A 121 -15.29 4.26 -1.32
N HIS A 122 -13.99 4.31 -1.63
CA HIS A 122 -13.42 5.33 -2.52
C HIS A 122 -12.66 4.72 -3.71
N GLU A 123 -12.13 3.50 -3.58
CA GLU A 123 -11.43 2.81 -4.66
C GLU A 123 -12.38 2.02 -5.56
N PRO A 124 -12.30 2.17 -6.89
CA PRO A 124 -13.10 1.39 -7.84
C PRO A 124 -12.52 -0.02 -8.04
N LEU A 125 -12.57 -0.86 -6.99
CA LEU A 125 -11.98 -2.21 -6.98
C LEU A 125 -12.51 -3.12 -8.11
N ASN A 126 -13.71 -2.85 -8.61
CA ASN A 126 -14.29 -3.56 -9.77
C ASN A 126 -13.47 -3.36 -11.06
N ARG A 127 -12.60 -2.34 -11.15
CA ARG A 127 -11.68 -2.15 -12.28
C ARG A 127 -10.65 -3.27 -12.39
N ILE A 128 -10.27 -3.90 -11.27
CA ILE A 128 -9.34 -5.05 -11.29
C ILE A 128 -9.91 -6.18 -12.15
N ARG A 129 -11.21 -6.48 -11.98
CA ARG A 129 -11.92 -7.52 -12.76
C ARG A 129 -11.96 -7.23 -14.26
N LYS A 130 -11.93 -5.95 -14.65
CA LYS A 130 -12.03 -5.52 -16.05
C LYS A 130 -10.66 -5.25 -16.68
N SER A 131 -9.57 -5.39 -15.92
CA SER A 131 -8.24 -5.06 -16.39
C SER A 131 -7.70 -6.16 -17.28
N THR A 132 -7.22 -5.80 -18.46
CA THR A 132 -6.54 -6.72 -19.38
C THR A 132 -5.10 -7.01 -19.00
N HIS A 133 -4.51 -6.21 -18.10
CA HIS A 133 -3.10 -6.32 -17.71
C HIS A 133 -2.92 -6.34 -16.19
N ILE A 134 -1.98 -7.17 -15.74
CA ILE A 134 -1.24 -6.94 -14.51
C ILE A 134 -0.29 -5.77 -14.76
N ARG A 135 -0.20 -4.84 -13.81
CA ARG A 135 0.65 -3.67 -13.88
C ARG A 135 1.51 -3.58 -12.62
N LEU A 136 2.77 -3.26 -12.82
CA LEU A 136 3.73 -3.12 -11.74
C LEU A 136 4.80 -2.09 -12.10
N LEU A 137 5.37 -1.48 -11.07
CA LEU A 137 6.52 -0.59 -11.19
C LEU A 137 7.75 -1.33 -10.67
N VAL A 138 8.83 -1.34 -11.45
CA VAL A 138 10.13 -1.93 -11.10
C VAL A 138 11.21 -0.87 -11.23
N PHE A 139 11.90 -0.59 -10.12
CA PHE A 139 12.96 0.41 -10.04
C PHE A 139 14.31 -0.24 -9.74
N SER A 140 15.35 0.18 -10.43
CA SER A 140 16.75 -0.07 -10.09
C SER A 140 17.62 1.03 -10.70
N PRO A 141 18.77 1.40 -10.10
CA PRO A 141 19.78 2.24 -10.75
C PRO A 141 20.51 1.50 -11.89
N TYR A 142 20.26 0.20 -12.06
CA TYR A 142 20.81 -0.62 -13.13
C TYR A 142 19.68 -1.15 -14.01
N ASP A 143 20.00 -1.47 -15.27
CA ASP A 143 19.02 -2.01 -16.21
C ASP A 143 18.36 -3.28 -15.66
N ILE A 144 17.04 -3.37 -15.79
CA ILE A 144 16.30 -4.58 -15.41
C ILE A 144 16.48 -5.63 -16.51
N THR A 145 17.04 -6.79 -16.14
CA THR A 145 17.36 -7.87 -17.08
C THR A 145 16.26 -8.91 -17.16
N SER A 146 15.46 -9.07 -16.09
CA SER A 146 14.30 -9.96 -16.12
C SER A 146 13.23 -9.55 -15.10
N VAL A 147 11.98 -9.74 -15.50
CA VAL A 147 10.80 -9.67 -14.61
C VAL A 147 9.94 -10.89 -14.90
N GLN A 148 9.58 -11.61 -13.85
CA GLN A 148 8.75 -12.82 -13.92
C GLN A 148 7.59 -12.68 -12.94
N ILE A 149 6.40 -13.13 -13.34
CA ILE A 149 5.20 -13.10 -12.52
C ILE A 149 4.65 -14.51 -12.41
N SER A 150 4.25 -14.91 -11.21
CA SER A 150 3.43 -16.08 -10.96
C SER A 150 2.21 -15.74 -10.13
N ILE A 151 1.11 -16.43 -10.36
CA ILE A 151 -0.09 -16.40 -9.51
C ILE A 151 -0.31 -17.80 -8.96
N ASP A 152 -0.48 -17.90 -7.64
CA ASP A 152 -0.64 -19.17 -6.92
C ASP A 152 0.46 -20.19 -7.27
N ASP A 153 1.69 -19.68 -7.32
CA ASP A 153 2.91 -20.39 -7.69
C ASP A 153 2.95 -20.93 -9.14
N VAL A 154 1.96 -20.57 -9.97
CA VAL A 154 1.93 -20.86 -11.41
C VAL A 154 2.48 -19.67 -12.21
N PRO A 155 3.58 -19.83 -12.96
CA PRO A 155 4.12 -18.76 -13.82
C PRO A 155 3.10 -18.32 -14.88
N LEU A 156 3.00 -17.01 -15.10
CA LEU A 156 2.16 -16.44 -16.15
C LEU A 156 2.86 -16.42 -17.50
N LEU A 157 2.07 -16.64 -18.55
CA LEU A 157 2.43 -16.47 -19.96
C LEU A 157 1.33 -15.62 -20.62
N PRO A 158 1.66 -14.62 -21.46
CA PRO A 158 2.96 -14.32 -22.07
C PRO A 158 3.95 -13.60 -21.13
N ARG A 159 5.16 -13.34 -21.64
CA ARG A 159 6.23 -12.66 -20.88
C ARG A 159 5.80 -11.26 -20.45
N VAL A 160 6.40 -10.79 -19.36
CA VAL A 160 6.26 -9.41 -18.89
C VAL A 160 6.93 -8.47 -19.90
N GLU A 161 6.20 -7.43 -20.29
CA GLU A 161 6.66 -6.40 -21.23
C GLU A 161 7.03 -5.13 -20.47
N HIS A 162 8.14 -4.50 -20.86
CA HIS A 162 8.51 -3.17 -20.41
C HIS A 162 7.80 -2.14 -21.29
N VAL A 163 7.14 -1.15 -20.68
CA VAL A 163 6.40 -0.11 -21.41
C VAL A 163 7.21 1.17 -21.46
N GLU A 164 7.41 1.80 -20.31
CA GLU A 164 8.15 3.06 -20.18
C GLU A 164 8.60 3.27 -18.73
N GLY A 165 9.74 3.94 -18.52
CA GLY A 165 10.25 4.23 -17.18
C GLY A 165 10.27 2.98 -16.29
N PRO A 166 9.66 2.99 -15.10
CA PRO A 166 9.56 1.82 -14.23
C PRO A 166 8.39 0.89 -14.57
N LEU A 167 7.54 1.18 -15.55
CA LEU A 167 6.29 0.46 -15.81
C LEU A 167 6.52 -0.84 -16.59
N TYR A 168 6.03 -1.94 -16.03
CA TYR A 168 5.94 -3.24 -16.66
C TYR A 168 4.51 -3.74 -16.65
N VAL A 169 4.14 -4.50 -17.69
CA VAL A 169 2.80 -5.05 -17.85
C VAL A 169 2.86 -6.52 -18.27
N CYS A 170 1.82 -7.28 -17.92
CA CYS A 170 1.67 -8.66 -18.36
C CYS A 170 0.18 -8.93 -18.61
N LEU A 171 -0.13 -9.52 -19.77
CA LEU A 171 -1.49 -9.95 -20.06
C LEU A 171 -1.92 -11.05 -19.08
N TRP A 172 -3.17 -10.98 -18.63
CA TRP A 172 -3.75 -11.96 -17.73
C TRP A 172 -5.25 -12.08 -17.98
N GLN A 173 -5.87 -13.11 -17.38
CA GLN A 173 -7.32 -13.34 -17.43
C GLN A 173 -7.87 -13.27 -16.01
N PRO A 174 -8.41 -12.12 -15.56
CA PRO A 174 -8.92 -11.95 -14.20
C PRO A 174 -10.03 -12.95 -13.83
N GLU A 175 -10.78 -13.45 -14.81
CA GLU A 175 -11.89 -14.40 -14.61
C GLU A 175 -11.43 -15.71 -13.95
N LEU A 176 -10.18 -16.13 -14.22
CA LEU A 176 -9.57 -17.33 -13.63
C LEU A 176 -9.33 -17.18 -12.12
N TYR A 177 -9.32 -15.95 -11.60
CA TYR A 177 -9.01 -15.60 -10.21
C TYR A 177 -10.20 -14.87 -9.55
N SER A 178 -11.41 -15.15 -10.03
CA SER A 178 -12.62 -14.38 -9.72
C SER A 178 -13.11 -14.54 -8.27
N THR A 179 -12.70 -15.61 -7.56
CA THR A 179 -13.23 -15.97 -6.24
C THR A 179 -12.09 -16.29 -5.26
N GLY A 180 -12.16 -15.70 -4.07
CA GLY A 180 -11.23 -15.97 -2.98
C GLY A 180 -9.96 -15.12 -3.02
N LEU A 181 -8.98 -15.56 -2.23
CA LEU A 181 -7.68 -14.91 -2.09
C LEU A 181 -6.65 -15.64 -2.97
N HIS A 182 -5.90 -14.87 -3.73
CA HIS A 182 -4.84 -15.36 -4.61
C HIS A 182 -3.51 -14.69 -4.26
N ARG A 183 -2.40 -15.36 -4.58
CA ARG A 183 -1.04 -14.86 -4.30
C ARG A 183 -0.34 -14.53 -5.61
N ILE A 184 -0.05 -13.24 -5.82
CA ILE A 184 0.80 -12.80 -6.92
C ILE A 184 2.24 -12.66 -6.42
N THR A 185 3.19 -13.27 -7.13
CA THR A 185 4.62 -13.18 -6.86
C THR A 185 5.35 -12.61 -8.07
N VAL A 186 6.18 -11.61 -7.84
CA VAL A 186 7.06 -11.00 -8.84
C VAL A 186 8.50 -11.28 -8.46
N THR A 187 9.28 -11.78 -9.41
CA THR A 187 10.74 -11.87 -9.30
C THR A 187 11.34 -10.92 -10.32
N ALA A 188 12.13 -9.95 -9.86
CA ALA A 188 12.84 -9.00 -10.73
C ALA A 188 14.34 -9.10 -10.50
N LYS A 189 15.12 -8.98 -11.58
CA LYS A 189 16.59 -9.01 -11.57
C LYS A 189 17.14 -7.85 -12.39
N ASP A 190 18.21 -7.22 -11.91
CA ASP A 190 18.91 -6.16 -12.64
C ASP A 190 20.25 -6.63 -13.24
N ALA A 191 20.93 -5.74 -13.95
CA ALA A 191 22.20 -5.99 -14.64
C ALA A 191 23.41 -6.14 -13.70
N LYS A 192 23.23 -5.93 -12.39
CA LYS A 192 24.23 -6.20 -11.35
C LYS A 192 23.94 -7.49 -10.59
N ASP A 193 23.09 -8.34 -11.15
CA ASP A 193 22.62 -9.59 -10.54
C ASP A 193 21.88 -9.39 -9.21
N ASN A 194 21.50 -8.16 -8.84
CA ASN A 194 20.61 -7.97 -7.72
C ASN A 194 19.24 -8.54 -8.08
N SER A 195 18.59 -9.18 -7.12
CA SER A 195 17.27 -9.76 -7.33
C SER A 195 16.36 -9.54 -6.14
N VAL A 196 15.07 -9.41 -6.43
CA VAL A 196 14.02 -9.32 -5.42
C VAL A 196 12.89 -10.29 -5.77
N ARG A 197 12.35 -10.94 -4.74
CA ARG A 197 11.09 -11.69 -4.81
C ARG A 197 10.07 -10.95 -3.97
N HIS A 198 9.03 -10.43 -4.60
CA HIS A 198 7.96 -9.67 -3.96
C HIS A 198 6.63 -10.39 -4.10
N THR A 199 5.97 -10.72 -2.98
CA THR A 199 4.70 -11.44 -2.99
C THR A 199 3.61 -10.62 -2.30
N ARG A 200 2.42 -10.61 -2.88
CA ARG A 200 1.22 -9.95 -2.34
C ARG A 200 0.01 -10.88 -2.45
N THR A 201 -1.00 -10.61 -1.63
CA THR A 201 -2.31 -11.27 -1.71
C THR A 201 -3.29 -10.33 -2.39
N PHE A 202 -4.05 -10.82 -3.36
CA PHE A 202 -5.10 -10.03 -4.02
C PHE A 202 -6.42 -10.80 -4.06
N SER A 203 -7.51 -10.09 -4.38
CA SER A 203 -8.83 -10.67 -4.61
C SER A 203 -9.61 -9.86 -5.63
N ILE A 204 -10.53 -10.52 -6.33
CA ILE A 204 -11.40 -9.91 -7.35
C ILE A 204 -12.87 -9.82 -6.87
N ASP A 205 -13.24 -10.65 -5.91
CA ASP A 205 -14.55 -10.65 -5.24
C ASP A 205 -14.60 -9.73 -4.01
N GLY A 206 -13.47 -9.16 -3.61
CA GLY A 206 -13.35 -8.32 -2.42
C GLY A 206 -13.18 -9.11 -1.11
N SER A 207 -12.85 -10.41 -1.20
CA SER A 207 -12.32 -11.21 -0.10
C SER A 207 -11.11 -10.52 0.53
N ARG A 208 -11.06 -10.47 1.86
CA ARG A 208 -10.02 -9.73 2.59
C ARG A 208 -9.26 -10.64 3.55
N PRO A 209 -7.92 -10.69 3.48
CA PRO A 209 -7.11 -11.37 4.48
C PRO A 209 -7.13 -10.61 5.82
N VAL A 210 -6.88 -11.34 6.91
CA VAL A 210 -6.77 -10.75 8.25
C VAL A 210 -5.43 -10.04 8.38
N LEU A 211 -5.44 -8.76 8.78
CA LEU A 211 -4.22 -8.02 9.10
C LEU A 211 -3.57 -8.53 10.38
N LYS A 212 -2.27 -8.30 10.54
CA LYS A 212 -1.55 -8.64 11.78
C LYS A 212 -2.18 -7.90 12.97
N LEU A 213 -2.52 -8.65 14.02
CA LEU A 213 -3.25 -8.15 15.19
C LEU A 213 -2.46 -7.12 16.02
N ILE A 214 -1.15 -7.33 16.20
CA ILE A 214 -0.31 -6.48 17.06
C ILE A 214 -0.22 -5.03 16.56
N PRO A 215 0.17 -4.75 15.29
CA PRO A 215 0.18 -3.38 14.78
C PRO A 215 -1.21 -2.73 14.80
N ALA A 216 -2.25 -3.51 14.47
CA ALA A 216 -3.63 -3.02 14.51
C ALA A 216 -4.04 -2.61 15.93
N MET A 217 -3.69 -3.39 16.96
CA MET A 217 -3.95 -3.02 18.36
C MET A 217 -3.25 -1.71 18.74
N ILE A 218 -1.99 -1.51 18.36
CA ILE A 218 -1.21 -0.32 18.77
C ILE A 218 -1.74 0.96 18.08
N LEU A 219 -2.13 0.85 16.81
CA LEU A 219 -2.62 1.98 16.03
C LEU A 219 -4.10 2.29 16.29
N LEU A 220 -4.90 1.28 16.64
CA LEU A 220 -6.36 1.43 16.79
C LEU A 220 -6.83 1.52 18.24
N THR A 221 -6.00 1.17 19.23
CA THR A 221 -6.36 1.29 20.65
C THR A 221 -5.96 2.66 21.17
N ASP A 222 -6.92 3.35 21.79
CA ASP A 222 -6.65 4.62 22.43
C ASP A 222 -5.76 4.39 23.66
N GLY A 223 -4.56 4.97 23.65
CA GLY A 223 -3.60 4.86 24.76
C GLY A 223 -4.08 5.52 26.07
N GLN A 224 -5.29 6.09 26.08
CA GLN A 224 -5.91 6.72 27.24
C GLN A 224 -7.20 6.05 27.71
N THR A 225 -7.62 4.93 27.09
CA THR A 225 -8.75 4.09 27.57
C THR A 225 -8.30 2.85 28.36
N LEU A 226 -7.03 2.80 28.75
CA LEU A 226 -6.47 1.82 29.70
C LEU A 226 -6.19 2.49 31.04
#